data_AF-A0A2U8H219-F1
#
_entry.id   AF-A0A2U8H219-F1
#
_cell.length_a   1.000
_cell.length_b   1.000
_cell.length_c   1.000
_cell.angle_alpha   90.00
_cell.angle_beta   90.00
_cell.angle_gamma   90.00
#
_symmetry.space_group_name_H-M   'P 1'
#
loop_
_entity.id
_entity.type
_entity.pdbx_description
1 polymer ?
#
loop_
_entity_poly.entity_id
_entity_poly.type
_entity_poly.pdbx_seq_one_letter_code
_entity_poly.pdbx_strand_id
1 'polypeptide(L)'
;MSILVCGSMAYDTIMVFHDRFKNHILPEQIHILNVSFLVPDLRREFGGCAGNIAYNLRLLGDDPLIMATVGDDVAAYRQRLESLGMRQDHVLHVPGTYTAQAFITTDTDDNQITAFHPGAMMHSHLNRVQDATDATLGIVAPDGRDGMLRHVNGFAEAGVPFIFDPGQALPILSGDELLHCLKLARYCTVNDYEARLMCDKTGRTLEQLAAEVDALVVTLGADGSEIHAGGECIRIPVVKVNDIVDPTGCGDAYRAGLLYGLSQGWAWSRTGRLAAVMGAIKIGHRGGQNHSPSRNEIAAMYKAAFGETLWT
;
A
#
# COMPACT_ATOMS: atom_id res chain seq x y z
N MET A 1 0.30 0.85 22.36
CA MET A 1 0.44 -0.29 21.44
C MET A 1 0.15 0.25 20.06
N SER A 2 1.11 0.17 19.16
CA SER A 2 1.03 0.84 17.85
C SER A 2 1.30 -0.13 16.71
N ILE A 3 0.78 0.22 15.54
CA ILE A 3 1.04 -0.52 14.31
C ILE A 3 2.26 0.11 13.64
N LEU A 4 3.31 -0.68 13.40
CA LEU A 4 4.50 -0.25 12.67
C LEU A 4 4.33 -0.47 11.17
N VAL A 5 4.40 0.61 10.40
CA VAL A 5 4.20 0.61 8.96
C VAL A 5 5.55 0.86 8.29
N CYS A 6 6.20 -0.22 7.86
CA CYS A 6 7.44 -0.16 7.08
C CYS A 6 7.13 -0.08 5.59
N GLY A 7 7.76 0.84 4.88
CA GLY A 7 7.59 0.98 3.43
C GLY A 7 7.98 2.35 2.91
N SER A 8 7.74 2.57 1.63
CA SER A 8 8.08 3.83 0.97
C SER A 8 7.29 5.04 1.51
N MET A 9 7.97 6.19 1.56
CA MET A 9 7.35 7.51 1.52
C MET A 9 7.79 8.18 0.22
N ALA A 10 6.82 8.65 -0.57
CA ALA A 10 7.08 9.17 -1.91
C ALA A 10 6.23 10.40 -2.24
N TYR A 11 6.67 11.16 -3.23
CA TYR A 11 5.84 12.14 -3.91
C TYR A 11 5.39 11.60 -5.27
N ASP A 12 4.09 11.64 -5.52
CA ASP A 12 3.54 11.25 -6.81
C ASP A 12 3.29 12.52 -7.63
N THR A 13 4.14 12.75 -8.62
CA THR A 13 4.02 13.86 -9.56
C THR A 13 3.21 13.41 -10.77
N ILE A 14 1.96 13.85 -10.82
CA ILE A 14 0.99 13.46 -11.84
C ILE A 14 0.88 14.57 -12.88
N MET A 15 1.06 14.17 -14.13
CA MET A 15 0.95 14.97 -15.33
C MET A 15 -0.21 14.46 -16.17
N VAL A 16 -1.20 15.30 -16.44
CA VAL A 16 -2.39 14.90 -17.22
C VAL A 16 -2.23 15.30 -18.67
N PHE A 17 -2.25 14.30 -19.55
CA PHE A 17 -2.30 14.47 -20.98
C PHE A 17 -3.76 14.41 -21.45
N HIS A 18 -4.29 15.55 -21.92
CA HIS A 18 -5.69 15.69 -22.36
C HIS A 18 -5.95 15.14 -23.77
N ASP A 19 -5.39 13.99 -24.07
CA ASP A 19 -5.62 13.20 -25.27
C ASP A 19 -5.31 11.72 -24.95
N ARG A 20 -5.18 10.85 -25.94
CA ARG A 20 -4.94 9.41 -25.78
C ARG A 20 -3.57 9.04 -26.30
N PHE A 21 -2.79 8.25 -25.57
CA PHE A 21 -1.44 7.85 -26.00
C PHE A 21 -1.44 7.14 -27.36
N LYS A 22 -2.47 6.33 -27.65
CA LYS A 22 -2.61 5.63 -28.93
C LYS A 22 -2.68 6.56 -30.16
N ASN A 23 -3.03 7.83 -29.98
CA ASN A 23 -3.05 8.82 -31.06
C ASN A 23 -1.63 9.32 -31.41
N HIS A 24 -0.66 9.09 -30.51
CA HIS A 24 0.71 9.64 -30.59
C HIS A 24 1.79 8.56 -30.62
N ILE A 25 1.48 7.34 -30.16
CA ILE A 25 2.37 6.18 -30.20
C ILE A 25 2.01 5.33 -31.41
N LEU A 26 2.89 5.30 -32.41
CA LEU A 26 2.75 4.45 -33.59
C LEU A 26 3.31 3.04 -33.29
N PRO A 27 2.47 1.99 -33.21
CA PRO A 27 2.92 0.65 -32.82
C PRO A 27 4.03 0.10 -33.74
N GLU A 28 3.94 0.38 -35.04
CA GLU A 28 4.90 -0.06 -36.06
C GLU A 28 6.29 0.58 -35.91
N GLN A 29 6.40 1.68 -35.15
CA GLN A 29 7.62 2.48 -35.00
C GLN A 29 8.17 2.49 -33.57
N ILE A 30 7.75 1.56 -32.70
CA ILE A 30 8.22 1.49 -31.30
C ILE A 30 9.75 1.43 -31.19
N HIS A 31 10.44 0.84 -32.17
CA HIS A 31 11.91 0.75 -32.21
C HIS A 31 12.62 2.12 -32.34
N ILE A 32 11.90 3.19 -32.67
CA ILE A 32 12.38 4.59 -32.75
C ILE A 32 11.43 5.55 -32.03
N LEU A 33 10.80 5.10 -30.94
CA LEU A 33 9.79 5.87 -30.21
C LEU A 33 10.30 7.26 -29.79
N ASN A 34 9.68 8.31 -30.33
CA ASN A 34 9.92 9.70 -29.97
C ASN A 34 8.58 10.43 -29.82
N VAL A 35 8.22 10.76 -28.59
CA VAL A 35 6.94 11.37 -28.22
C VAL A 35 7.17 12.53 -27.26
N SER A 36 6.37 13.58 -27.39
CA SER A 36 6.36 14.73 -26.49
C SER A 36 4.91 15.08 -26.18
N PHE A 37 4.49 14.85 -24.94
CA PHE A 37 3.14 15.12 -24.49
C PHE A 37 3.05 16.50 -23.84
N LEU A 38 2.12 17.35 -24.32
CA LEU A 38 1.82 18.62 -23.66
C LEU A 38 0.92 18.34 -22.45
N VAL A 39 1.45 18.55 -21.25
CA VAL A 39 0.78 18.25 -19.97
C VAL A 39 0.61 19.54 -19.14
N PRO A 40 -0.46 20.32 -19.37
CA PRO A 40 -0.64 21.62 -18.72
C PRO A 40 -0.97 21.49 -17.23
N ASP A 41 -1.58 20.38 -16.82
CA ASP A 41 -1.89 20.10 -15.42
C ASP A 41 -0.79 19.26 -14.79
N LEU A 42 -0.08 19.88 -13.84
CA LEU A 42 0.93 19.26 -13.01
C LEU A 42 0.50 19.35 -11.55
N ARG A 43 0.45 18.23 -10.85
CA ARG A 43 0.25 18.21 -9.40
C ARG A 43 1.18 17.23 -8.73
N ARG A 44 1.52 17.53 -7.49
CA ARG A 44 2.30 16.65 -6.62
C ARG A 44 1.42 16.21 -5.46
N GLU A 45 1.26 14.91 -5.33
CA GLU A 45 0.51 14.27 -4.26
C GLU A 45 1.47 13.66 -3.24
N PHE A 46 1.00 13.51 -2.00
CA PHE A 46 1.70 12.77 -0.97
C PHE A 46 1.36 11.28 -1.11
N GLY A 47 2.39 10.45 -1.19
CA GLY A 47 2.26 9.03 -1.50
C GLY A 47 3.29 8.18 -0.77
N GLY A 48 3.61 7.04 -1.39
CA GLY A 48 4.38 5.96 -0.79
C GLY A 48 3.52 5.08 0.13
N CYS A 49 3.73 3.76 0.04
CA CYS A 49 2.87 2.77 0.69
C CYS A 49 2.78 3.01 2.21
N ALA A 50 3.90 3.29 2.88
CA ALA A 50 3.88 3.52 4.33
C ALA A 50 3.12 4.80 4.70
N GLY A 51 3.31 5.87 3.93
CA GLY A 51 2.55 7.11 4.11
C GLY A 51 1.05 6.91 3.92
N ASN A 52 0.65 6.20 2.87
CA ASN A 52 -0.75 5.92 2.54
C ASN A 52 -1.43 5.03 3.58
N ILE A 53 -0.78 3.93 3.98
CA ILE A 53 -1.33 3.01 4.98
C ILE A 53 -1.49 3.73 6.33
N ALA A 54 -0.46 4.45 6.77
CA ALA A 54 -0.50 5.17 8.04
C ALA A 54 -1.54 6.30 8.02
N TYR A 55 -1.70 7.01 6.91
CA TYR A 55 -2.75 8.01 6.72
C TYR A 55 -4.15 7.39 6.95
N ASN A 56 -4.41 6.23 6.34
CA ASN A 56 -5.70 5.56 6.47
C ASN A 56 -5.93 4.96 7.87
N LEU A 57 -4.89 4.47 8.54
CA LEU A 57 -4.95 4.07 9.95
C LEU A 57 -5.29 5.25 10.85
N ARG A 58 -4.73 6.44 10.57
CA ARG A 58 -5.04 7.67 11.28
C ARG A 58 -6.51 8.07 11.14
N LEU A 59 -7.11 7.92 9.96
CA LEU A 59 -8.55 8.15 9.73
C LEU A 59 -9.45 7.21 10.56
N LEU A 60 -8.99 5.97 10.79
CA LEU A 60 -9.67 5.01 11.65
C LEU A 60 -9.50 5.32 13.16
N GLY A 61 -8.70 6.34 13.50
CA GLY A 61 -8.44 6.76 14.87
C GLY A 61 -7.30 6.02 15.56
N ASP A 62 -6.47 5.29 14.81
CA ASP A 62 -5.24 4.68 15.32
C ASP A 62 -4.10 5.71 15.41
N ASP A 63 -2.98 5.31 16.01
CA ASP A 63 -1.72 6.08 16.13
C ASP A 63 -0.55 5.25 15.57
N PRO A 64 -0.45 5.12 14.23
CA PRO A 64 0.56 4.29 13.58
C PRO A 64 1.95 4.92 13.63
N LEU A 65 2.98 4.07 13.62
CA LEU A 65 4.38 4.44 13.47
C LEU A 65 4.79 4.26 12.01
N ILE A 66 5.25 5.33 11.35
CA ILE A 66 5.82 5.24 10.00
C ILE A 66 7.31 4.95 10.11
N MET A 67 7.78 3.87 9.47
CA MET A 67 9.19 3.54 9.30
C MET A 67 9.57 3.65 7.83
N ALA A 68 10.25 4.73 7.47
CA ALA A 68 10.61 5.04 6.09
C ALA A 68 11.86 5.94 6.04
N THR A 69 12.51 5.99 4.88
CA THR A 69 13.58 6.94 4.59
C THR A 69 13.12 8.03 3.63
N VAL A 70 13.60 9.24 3.84
CA VAL A 70 13.23 10.46 3.10
C VAL A 70 14.46 11.29 2.78
N GLY A 71 14.39 12.09 1.71
CA GLY A 71 15.49 12.92 1.25
C GLY A 71 15.44 14.37 1.72
N ASP A 72 16.29 15.21 1.13
CA ASP A 72 16.44 16.63 1.47
C ASP A 72 15.18 17.47 1.17
N ASP A 73 14.31 16.98 0.28
CA ASP A 73 13.07 17.62 -0.16
C ASP A 73 11.83 17.24 0.69
N VAL A 74 12.02 16.58 1.83
CA VAL A 74 10.92 16.07 2.68
C VAL A 74 10.10 17.16 3.38
N ALA A 75 10.55 18.42 3.39
CA ALA A 75 9.95 19.48 4.21
C ALA A 75 8.41 19.57 4.12
N ALA A 76 7.85 19.50 2.90
CA ALA A 76 6.39 19.55 2.71
C ALA A 76 5.67 18.33 3.30
N TYR A 77 6.26 17.13 3.20
CA TYR A 77 5.69 15.91 3.79
C TYR A 77 5.77 15.95 5.32
N ARG A 78 6.88 16.42 5.90
CA ARG A 78 6.98 16.59 7.37
C ARG A 78 5.89 17.53 7.90
N GLN A 79 5.70 18.68 7.25
CA GLN A 79 4.64 19.62 7.61
C GLN A 79 3.24 18.98 7.50
N ARG A 80 3.02 18.15 6.49
CA ARG A 80 1.76 17.40 6.35
C ARG A 80 1.55 16.44 7.52
N LEU A 81 2.54 15.61 7.86
CA LEU A 81 2.44 14.67 8.97
C LEU A 81 2.16 15.39 10.29
N GLU A 82 2.83 16.52 10.54
CA GLU A 82 2.55 17.41 11.68
C GLU A 82 1.10 17.90 11.69
N SER A 83 0.58 18.38 10.56
CA SER A 83 -0.80 18.88 10.48
C SER A 83 -1.85 17.78 10.73
N LEU A 84 -1.51 16.52 10.48
CA LEU A 84 -2.35 15.34 10.75
C LEU A 84 -2.15 14.76 12.16
N GLY A 85 -1.20 15.32 12.93
CA GLY A 85 -0.80 14.82 14.24
C GLY A 85 -0.19 13.42 14.16
N MET A 86 0.53 13.11 13.09
CA MET A 86 1.18 11.81 12.89
C MET A 86 2.63 11.87 13.34
N ARG A 87 3.04 10.82 14.06
CA ARG A 87 4.40 10.66 14.56
C ARG A 87 5.41 10.46 13.43
N GLN A 88 6.63 10.92 13.68
CA GLN A 88 7.74 10.88 12.71
C GLN A 88 8.99 10.21 13.28
N ASP A 89 8.86 9.45 14.38
CA ASP A 89 9.99 8.91 15.16
C ASP A 89 10.93 8.02 14.33
N HIS A 90 10.39 7.30 13.33
CA HIS A 90 11.14 6.40 12.45
C HIS A 90 11.15 6.87 10.98
N VAL A 91 10.89 8.17 10.75
CA VAL A 91 11.04 8.81 9.44
C VAL A 91 12.45 9.39 9.32
N LEU A 92 13.36 8.54 8.83
CA LEU A 92 14.79 8.80 8.78
C LEU A 92 15.18 9.64 7.56
N HIS A 93 15.77 10.80 7.79
CA HIS A 93 16.34 11.62 6.71
C HIS A 93 17.70 11.08 6.26
N VAL A 94 17.89 10.96 4.95
CA VAL A 94 19.14 10.53 4.31
C VAL A 94 19.75 11.70 3.54
N PRO A 95 20.79 12.36 4.07
CA PRO A 95 21.38 13.55 3.45
C PRO A 95 21.90 13.32 2.03
N GLY A 96 21.69 14.29 1.13
CA GLY A 96 22.21 14.23 -0.24
C GLY A 96 21.38 13.34 -1.18
N THR A 97 20.18 12.95 -0.76
CA THR A 97 19.23 12.17 -1.57
C THR A 97 17.92 12.94 -1.73
N TYR A 98 17.15 12.62 -2.77
CA TYR A 98 15.75 13.03 -2.88
C TYR A 98 14.86 11.97 -2.24
N THR A 99 13.71 12.37 -1.71
CA THR A 99 12.62 11.46 -1.36
C THR A 99 12.20 10.67 -2.60
N ALA A 100 11.64 9.47 -2.44
CA ALA A 100 11.18 8.71 -3.59
C ALA A 100 10.15 9.52 -4.40
N GLN A 101 10.19 9.40 -5.72
CA GLN A 101 9.31 10.14 -6.62
C GLN A 101 8.77 9.22 -7.71
N ALA A 102 7.45 9.24 -7.90
CA ALA A 102 6.81 8.70 -9.08
C ALA A 102 6.47 9.86 -10.03
N PHE A 103 6.94 9.81 -11.27
CA PHE A 103 6.53 10.71 -12.33
C PHE A 103 5.55 9.96 -13.23
N ILE A 104 4.27 10.29 -13.10
CA ILE A 104 3.17 9.57 -13.75
C ILE A 104 2.59 10.50 -14.81
N THR A 105 2.73 10.14 -16.08
CA THR A 105 1.95 10.77 -17.15
C THR A 105 0.76 9.87 -17.45
N THR A 106 -0.46 10.43 -17.39
CA THR A 106 -1.70 9.70 -17.65
C THR A 106 -2.52 10.34 -18.76
N ASP A 107 -3.20 9.52 -19.57
CA ASP A 107 -4.05 9.94 -20.69
C ASP A 107 -5.55 9.87 -20.33
N THR A 108 -6.45 10.27 -21.24
CA THR A 108 -7.91 10.26 -20.96
C THR A 108 -8.53 8.87 -20.86
N ASP A 109 -7.79 7.82 -21.24
CA ASP A 109 -8.21 6.42 -21.14
C ASP A 109 -7.57 5.75 -19.89
N ASP A 110 -7.00 6.53 -18.96
CA ASP A 110 -6.29 6.09 -17.73
C ASP A 110 -5.05 5.20 -17.98
N ASN A 111 -4.49 5.23 -19.19
CA ASN A 111 -3.18 4.62 -19.44
C ASN A 111 -2.11 5.42 -18.72
N GLN A 112 -1.06 4.76 -18.22
CA GLN A 112 0.00 5.41 -17.45
C GLN A 112 1.39 5.06 -17.99
N ILE A 113 2.25 6.07 -18.12
CA ILE A 113 3.69 5.92 -18.28
C ILE A 113 4.33 6.46 -16.99
N THR A 114 4.90 5.57 -16.20
CA THR A 114 5.46 5.90 -14.89
C THR A 114 6.97 5.72 -14.87
N ALA A 115 7.68 6.78 -14.53
CA ALA A 115 9.10 6.71 -14.17
C ALA A 115 9.23 6.83 -12.65
N PHE A 116 9.78 5.81 -12.01
CA PHE A 116 9.97 5.79 -10.56
C PHE A 116 11.43 6.04 -10.20
N HIS A 117 11.67 7.10 -9.43
CA HIS A 117 12.97 7.42 -8.85
C HIS A 117 12.99 7.02 -7.37
N PRO A 118 13.74 5.98 -6.97
CA PRO A 118 13.66 5.46 -5.61
C PRO A 118 14.29 6.40 -4.56
N GLY A 119 15.30 7.19 -4.92
CA GLY A 119 15.92 8.15 -4.00
C GLY A 119 16.31 7.53 -2.64
N ALA A 120 15.92 8.21 -1.56
CA ALA A 120 16.16 7.80 -0.17
C ALA A 120 15.60 6.40 0.16
N MET A 121 14.60 5.89 -0.58
CA MET A 121 14.02 4.56 -0.39
C MET A 121 15.07 3.44 -0.53
N MET A 122 16.13 3.65 -1.32
CA MET A 122 17.24 2.69 -1.43
C MET A 122 18.00 2.49 -0.10
N HIS A 123 17.81 3.40 0.85
CA HIS A 123 18.44 3.38 2.16
C HIS A 123 17.50 2.95 3.28
N SER A 124 16.30 2.43 2.99
CA SER A 124 15.32 2.03 4.01
C SER A 124 15.86 0.99 5.00
N HIS A 125 16.82 0.16 4.57
CA HIS A 125 17.57 -0.78 5.41
C HIS A 125 18.37 -0.13 6.55
N LEU A 126 18.50 1.20 6.59
CA LEU A 126 19.10 1.93 7.72
C LEU A 126 18.16 1.97 8.93
N ASN A 127 16.84 1.96 8.71
CA ASN A 127 15.88 1.80 9.79
C ASN A 127 15.88 0.36 10.32
N ARG A 128 15.55 0.21 11.59
CA ARG A 128 15.50 -1.09 12.27
C ARG A 128 14.18 -1.24 12.99
N VAL A 129 13.47 -2.35 12.72
CA VAL A 129 12.22 -2.69 13.41
C VAL A 129 12.41 -2.72 14.94
N GLN A 130 13.60 -3.12 15.39
CA GLN A 130 13.94 -3.18 16.82
C GLN A 130 13.93 -1.81 17.53
N ASP A 131 14.04 -0.70 16.78
CA ASP A 131 14.00 0.65 17.36
C ASP A 131 12.56 1.10 17.68
N ALA A 132 11.55 0.42 17.14
CA ALA A 132 10.14 0.69 17.37
C ALA A 132 9.57 -0.20 18.49
N THR A 133 9.99 0.06 19.73
CA THR A 133 9.70 -0.81 20.88
C THR A 133 8.22 -0.95 21.25
N ASP A 134 7.38 0.01 20.84
CA ASP A 134 5.95 0.03 21.15
C ASP A 134 5.07 -0.70 20.12
N ALA A 135 5.69 -1.27 19.09
CA ALA A 135 5.02 -1.96 18.01
C ALA A 135 4.50 -3.33 18.45
N THR A 136 3.20 -3.58 18.25
CA THR A 136 2.55 -4.86 18.58
C THR A 136 1.99 -5.60 17.36
N LEU A 137 1.97 -4.91 16.22
CA LEU A 137 1.58 -5.41 14.91
C LEU A 137 2.36 -4.58 13.88
N GLY A 138 2.64 -5.11 12.70
CA GLY A 138 3.21 -4.31 11.64
C GLY A 138 2.88 -4.76 10.23
N ILE A 139 3.44 -4.03 9.27
CA ILE A 139 3.43 -4.38 7.85
C ILE A 139 4.79 -4.06 7.23
N VAL A 140 5.27 -4.93 6.36
CA VAL A 140 6.38 -4.66 5.45
C VAL A 140 5.79 -4.49 4.06
N ALA A 141 5.55 -3.23 3.68
CA ALA A 141 5.02 -2.81 2.39
C ALA A 141 6.16 -2.49 1.40
N PRO A 142 5.84 -2.19 0.12
CA PRO A 142 6.84 -1.93 -0.92
C PRO A 142 7.86 -0.85 -0.54
N ASP A 143 9.13 -1.24 -0.64
CA ASP A 143 10.31 -0.47 -0.27
C ASP A 143 11.54 -0.96 -1.07
N GLY A 144 12.73 -0.42 -0.80
CA GLY A 144 13.99 -1.00 -1.28
C GLY A 144 14.15 -2.44 -0.82
N ARG A 145 14.61 -3.33 -1.73
CA ARG A 145 14.75 -4.78 -1.50
C ARG A 145 15.44 -5.10 -0.16
N ASP A 146 16.58 -4.47 0.10
CA ASP A 146 17.36 -4.75 1.32
C ASP A 146 16.62 -4.29 2.58
N GLY A 147 15.85 -3.20 2.50
CA GLY A 147 14.99 -2.73 3.57
C GLY A 147 13.87 -3.71 3.88
N MET A 148 13.16 -4.18 2.84
CA MET A 148 12.11 -5.18 3.01
C MET A 148 12.63 -6.46 3.66
N LEU A 149 13.72 -7.03 3.14
CA LEU A 149 14.32 -8.24 3.70
C LEU A 149 14.78 -8.01 5.16
N ARG A 150 15.40 -6.87 5.45
CA ARG A 150 15.82 -6.54 6.81
C ARG A 150 14.64 -6.38 7.76
N HIS A 151 13.56 -5.73 7.34
CA HIS A 151 12.38 -5.50 8.18
C HIS A 151 11.60 -6.79 8.44
N VAL A 152 11.46 -7.67 7.44
CA VAL A 152 10.89 -9.02 7.61
C VAL A 152 11.63 -9.79 8.70
N ASN A 153 12.97 -9.84 8.61
CA ASN A 153 13.78 -10.51 9.63
C ASN A 153 13.67 -9.80 11.00
N GLY A 154 13.64 -8.47 11.01
CA GLY A 154 13.52 -7.68 12.24
C GLY A 154 12.20 -7.90 12.99
N PHE A 155 11.07 -8.00 12.29
CA PHE A 155 9.79 -8.35 12.90
C PHE A 155 9.81 -9.76 13.49
N ALA A 156 10.37 -10.73 12.76
CA ALA A 156 10.49 -12.10 13.23
C ALA A 156 11.38 -12.22 14.48
N GLU A 157 12.53 -11.54 14.50
CA GLU A 157 13.43 -11.47 15.67
C GLU A 157 12.75 -10.81 16.88
N ALA A 158 11.94 -9.79 16.65
CA ALA A 158 11.18 -9.11 17.71
C ALA A 158 9.96 -9.91 18.20
N GLY A 159 9.58 -10.99 17.51
CA GLY A 159 8.35 -11.74 17.81
C GLY A 159 7.07 -10.94 17.58
N VAL A 160 7.13 -9.88 16.76
CA VAL A 160 5.99 -9.01 16.47
C VAL A 160 5.29 -9.53 15.20
N PRO A 161 3.98 -9.87 15.26
CA PRO A 161 3.26 -10.34 14.08
C PRO A 161 3.19 -9.23 13.04
N PHE A 162 3.29 -9.59 11.77
CA PHE A 162 3.23 -8.61 10.68
C PHE A 162 2.60 -9.18 9.40
N ILE A 163 2.11 -8.25 8.58
CA ILE A 163 1.71 -8.51 7.20
C ILE A 163 2.93 -8.33 6.29
N PHE A 164 3.25 -9.32 5.47
CA PHE A 164 4.15 -9.15 4.33
C PHE A 164 3.35 -8.69 3.11
N ASP A 165 3.77 -7.59 2.52
CA ASP A 165 3.14 -6.94 1.39
C ASP A 165 4.20 -6.61 0.34
N PRO A 166 4.50 -7.54 -0.60
CA PRO A 166 5.54 -7.32 -1.58
C PRO A 166 5.17 -6.26 -2.62
N GLY A 167 3.88 -6.05 -2.90
CA GLY A 167 3.34 -5.09 -3.85
C GLY A 167 4.23 -4.84 -5.09
N GLN A 168 4.56 -3.57 -5.35
CA GLN A 168 5.41 -3.19 -6.49
C GLN A 168 6.88 -3.64 -6.37
N ALA A 169 7.34 -4.13 -5.22
CA ALA A 169 8.69 -4.69 -5.06
C ALA A 169 8.78 -6.17 -5.45
N LEU A 170 7.65 -6.83 -5.73
CA LEU A 170 7.61 -8.22 -6.18
C LEU A 170 8.55 -8.49 -7.39
N PRO A 171 8.66 -7.63 -8.42
CA PRO A 171 9.58 -7.83 -9.54
C PRO A 171 11.05 -7.92 -9.15
N ILE A 172 11.48 -7.22 -8.09
CA ILE A 172 12.89 -7.19 -7.66
C ILE A 172 13.26 -8.28 -6.65
N LEU A 173 12.27 -8.98 -6.07
CA LEU A 173 12.49 -10.11 -5.17
C LEU A 173 12.59 -11.43 -5.93
N SER A 174 13.48 -12.33 -5.51
CA SER A 174 13.57 -13.70 -6.04
C SER A 174 12.48 -14.62 -5.48
N GLY A 175 12.25 -15.78 -6.12
CA GLY A 175 11.34 -16.79 -5.58
C GLY A 175 11.71 -17.25 -4.17
N ASP A 176 13.01 -17.49 -3.92
CA ASP A 176 13.51 -17.91 -2.61
C ASP A 176 13.33 -16.81 -1.56
N GLU A 177 13.52 -15.54 -1.93
CA GLU A 177 13.29 -14.40 -1.04
C GLU A 177 11.82 -14.26 -0.67
N LEU A 178 10.91 -14.42 -1.63
CA LEU A 178 9.47 -14.41 -1.38
C LEU A 178 9.06 -15.53 -0.41
N LEU A 179 9.58 -16.75 -0.61
CA LEU A 179 9.32 -17.88 0.27
C LEU A 179 9.91 -17.67 1.68
N HIS A 180 11.10 -17.09 1.78
CA HIS A 180 11.69 -16.69 3.06
C HIS A 180 10.82 -15.68 3.79
N CYS A 181 10.31 -14.66 3.09
CA CYS A 181 9.43 -13.66 3.67
C CYS A 181 8.11 -14.25 4.15
N LEU A 182 7.47 -15.12 3.35
CA LEU A 182 6.23 -15.79 3.74
C LEU A 182 6.40 -16.65 4.99
N LYS A 183 7.49 -17.41 5.08
CA LYS A 183 7.77 -18.27 6.24
C LYS A 183 7.89 -17.49 7.56
N LEU A 184 8.33 -16.24 7.50
CA LEU A 184 8.50 -15.37 8.67
C LEU A 184 7.27 -14.50 8.94
N ALA A 185 6.50 -14.20 7.90
CA ALA A 185 5.30 -13.39 8.02
C ALA A 185 4.17 -14.16 8.70
N ARG A 186 3.33 -13.43 9.44
CA ARG A 186 2.10 -14.01 9.98
C ARG A 186 0.97 -13.96 8.95
N TYR A 187 0.95 -12.89 8.17
CA TYR A 187 -0.06 -12.67 7.14
C TYR A 187 0.62 -12.23 5.85
N CYS A 188 -0.02 -12.44 4.72
CA CYS A 188 0.43 -11.91 3.44
C CYS A 188 -0.74 -11.24 2.71
N THR A 189 -0.47 -10.15 1.99
CA THR A 189 -1.48 -9.48 1.15
C THR A 189 -0.92 -9.12 -0.22
N VAL A 190 -1.71 -9.40 -1.24
CA VAL A 190 -1.40 -9.17 -2.66
C VAL A 190 -2.69 -8.88 -3.43
N ASN A 191 -2.58 -8.30 -4.62
CA ASN A 191 -3.68 -8.36 -5.61
C ASN A 191 -3.61 -9.64 -6.45
N ASP A 192 -4.58 -9.86 -7.34
CA ASP A 192 -4.67 -11.04 -8.19
C ASP A 192 -3.49 -11.19 -9.17
N TYR A 193 -3.01 -10.08 -9.74
CA TYR A 193 -1.83 -10.06 -10.59
C TYR A 193 -0.56 -10.43 -9.81
N GLU A 194 -0.35 -9.81 -8.65
CA GLU A 194 0.75 -10.08 -7.74
C GLU A 194 0.71 -11.53 -7.23
N ALA A 195 -0.47 -12.05 -6.90
CA ALA A 195 -0.64 -13.45 -6.50
C ALA A 195 -0.17 -14.40 -7.59
N ARG A 196 -0.55 -14.16 -8.86
CA ARG A 196 -0.08 -14.96 -10.00
C ARG A 196 1.44 -14.86 -10.17
N LEU A 197 1.98 -13.65 -10.09
CA LEU A 197 3.42 -13.43 -10.22
C LEU A 197 4.22 -14.09 -9.08
N MET A 198 3.68 -14.11 -7.85
CA MET A 198 4.25 -14.88 -6.74
C MET A 198 4.23 -16.37 -7.04
N CYS A 199 3.12 -16.93 -7.52
CA CYS A 199 3.04 -18.34 -7.93
C CYS A 199 4.09 -18.67 -8.99
N ASP A 200 4.20 -17.85 -10.04
CA ASP A 200 5.16 -18.04 -11.13
C ASP A 200 6.62 -18.01 -10.65
N LYS A 201 6.96 -17.04 -9.80
CA LYS A 201 8.32 -16.88 -9.26
C LYS A 201 8.72 -17.97 -8.29
N THR A 202 7.78 -18.45 -7.48
CA THR A 202 8.04 -19.44 -6.43
C THR A 202 7.85 -20.88 -6.90
N GLY A 203 7.17 -21.09 -8.04
CA GLY A 203 6.76 -22.40 -8.51
C GLY A 203 5.68 -23.06 -7.64
N ARG A 204 5.01 -22.31 -6.76
CA ARG A 204 3.99 -22.81 -5.84
C ARG A 204 2.58 -22.41 -6.29
N THR A 205 1.58 -23.19 -5.91
CA THR A 205 0.17 -22.81 -6.10
C THR A 205 -0.26 -21.80 -5.04
N LEU A 206 -1.38 -21.10 -5.29
CA LEU A 206 -1.92 -20.13 -4.34
C LEU A 206 -2.25 -20.80 -2.99
N GLU A 207 -2.79 -22.02 -3.02
CA GLU A 207 -3.12 -22.80 -1.81
C GLU A 207 -1.86 -23.16 -1.01
N GLN A 208 -0.76 -23.48 -1.70
CA GLN A 208 0.53 -23.75 -1.06
C GLN A 208 1.11 -22.48 -0.42
N LEU A 209 1.00 -21.33 -1.08
CA LEU A 209 1.43 -20.05 -0.52
C LEU A 209 0.55 -19.64 0.68
N ALA A 210 -0.76 -19.86 0.60
CA ALA A 210 -1.68 -19.60 1.70
C ALA A 210 -1.40 -20.46 2.93
N ALA A 211 -0.87 -21.67 2.76
CA ALA A 211 -0.50 -22.55 3.86
C ALA A 211 0.80 -22.16 4.59
N GLU A 212 1.59 -21.22 4.05
CA GLU A 212 2.82 -20.71 4.69
C GLU A 212 2.54 -19.60 5.71
N VAL A 213 1.31 -19.07 5.75
CA VAL A 213 0.91 -17.95 6.62
C VAL A 213 -0.42 -18.25 7.33
N ASP A 214 -0.73 -17.55 8.42
CA ASP A 214 -2.03 -17.69 9.11
C ASP A 214 -3.19 -17.18 8.24
N ALA A 215 -2.93 -16.18 7.41
CA ALA A 215 -3.86 -15.73 6.38
C ALA A 215 -3.17 -15.12 5.17
N LEU A 216 -3.65 -15.49 3.98
CA LEU A 216 -3.32 -14.86 2.70
C LEU A 216 -4.53 -14.08 2.20
N VAL A 217 -4.36 -12.77 1.97
CA VAL A 217 -5.41 -11.89 1.45
C VAL A 217 -5.12 -11.52 0.00
N VAL A 218 -6.04 -11.86 -0.91
CA VAL A 218 -5.96 -11.55 -2.33
C VAL A 218 -7.05 -10.55 -2.70
N THR A 219 -6.68 -9.32 -3.05
CA THR A 219 -7.63 -8.31 -3.53
C THR A 219 -7.90 -8.49 -5.02
N LEU A 220 -9.17 -8.41 -5.42
CA LEU A 220 -9.67 -8.68 -6.78
C LEU A 220 -10.28 -7.42 -7.44
N GLY A 221 -9.87 -6.22 -6.99
CA GLY A 221 -10.39 -4.96 -7.50
C GLY A 221 -11.91 -4.85 -7.35
N ALA A 222 -12.61 -4.73 -8.49
CA ALA A 222 -14.07 -4.59 -8.52
C ALA A 222 -14.83 -5.85 -8.03
N ASP A 223 -14.16 -7.00 -7.98
CA ASP A 223 -14.74 -8.27 -7.52
C ASP A 223 -14.60 -8.48 -5.99
N GLY A 224 -14.04 -7.49 -5.28
CA GLY A 224 -13.84 -7.54 -3.83
C GLY A 224 -12.50 -8.19 -3.46
N SER A 225 -12.50 -9.15 -2.54
CA SER A 225 -11.28 -9.86 -2.15
C SER A 225 -11.56 -11.23 -1.54
N GLU A 226 -10.55 -12.09 -1.50
CA GLU A 226 -10.55 -13.40 -0.85
C GLU A 226 -9.56 -13.41 0.31
N ILE A 227 -9.97 -13.94 1.46
CA ILE A 227 -9.11 -14.17 2.62
C ILE A 227 -9.02 -15.67 2.86
N HIS A 228 -7.86 -16.25 2.59
CA HIS A 228 -7.56 -17.65 2.86
C HIS A 228 -7.00 -17.77 4.27
N ALA A 229 -7.78 -18.31 5.20
CA ALA A 229 -7.38 -18.41 6.61
C ALA A 229 -8.01 -19.65 7.25
N GLY A 230 -7.24 -20.39 8.07
CA GLY A 230 -7.75 -21.57 8.78
C GLY A 230 -8.28 -22.69 7.87
N GLY A 231 -7.81 -22.77 6.62
CA GLY A 231 -8.30 -23.72 5.61
C GLY A 231 -9.60 -23.30 4.91
N GLU A 232 -10.15 -22.13 5.23
CA GLU A 232 -11.33 -21.56 4.58
C GLU A 232 -10.94 -20.43 3.63
N CYS A 233 -11.77 -20.20 2.60
CA CYS A 233 -11.69 -19.00 1.75
C CYS A 233 -12.92 -18.12 2.04
N ILE A 234 -12.68 -16.97 2.66
CA ILE A 234 -13.70 -15.99 3.02
C ILE A 234 -13.76 -14.93 1.93
N ARG A 235 -14.86 -14.91 1.17
CA ARG A 235 -15.11 -13.88 0.16
C ARG A 235 -15.64 -12.60 0.82
N ILE A 236 -14.97 -11.49 0.55
CA ILE A 236 -15.37 -10.16 0.98
C ILE A 236 -15.99 -9.44 -0.22
N PRO A 237 -17.27 -9.06 -0.17
CA PRO A 237 -17.91 -8.37 -1.26
C PRO A 237 -17.40 -6.93 -1.39
N VAL A 238 -17.45 -6.42 -2.62
CA VAL A 238 -17.15 -5.01 -2.93
C VAL A 238 -18.16 -4.07 -2.26
N VAL A 239 -17.69 -2.91 -1.81
CA VAL A 239 -18.53 -1.80 -1.37
C VAL A 239 -18.84 -0.94 -2.59
N LYS A 240 -20.13 -0.76 -2.90
CA LYS A 240 -20.55 0.04 -4.06
C LYS A 240 -20.22 1.51 -3.82
N VAL A 241 -19.63 2.14 -4.83
CA VAL A 241 -19.31 3.57 -4.86
C VAL A 241 -20.01 4.22 -6.04
N ASN A 242 -20.38 5.50 -5.90
CA ASN A 242 -21.02 6.25 -6.97
C ASN A 242 -20.00 6.81 -7.96
N ASP A 243 -18.84 7.24 -7.45
CA ASP A 243 -17.79 7.88 -8.21
C ASP A 243 -16.50 7.06 -8.11
N ILE A 244 -15.96 6.69 -9.27
CA ILE A 244 -14.63 6.09 -9.40
C ILE A 244 -13.74 7.19 -9.98
N VAL A 245 -12.85 7.72 -9.15
CA VAL A 245 -12.05 8.90 -9.48
C VAL A 245 -10.58 8.56 -9.68
N ASP A 246 -9.98 7.77 -8.79
CA ASP A 246 -8.57 7.40 -8.87
C ASP A 246 -8.30 6.12 -8.06
N PRO A 247 -7.80 5.03 -8.65
CA PRO A 247 -7.50 3.77 -7.94
C PRO A 247 -6.19 3.81 -7.13
N THR A 248 -5.35 4.83 -7.30
CA THR A 248 -4.02 4.94 -6.67
C THR A 248 -4.14 4.95 -5.15
N GLY A 249 -3.57 3.97 -4.46
CA GLY A 249 -3.63 3.86 -3.00
C GLY A 249 -4.85 3.13 -2.45
N CYS A 250 -5.75 2.58 -3.29
CA CYS A 250 -6.87 1.75 -2.83
C CYS A 250 -6.36 0.51 -2.05
N GLY A 251 -5.30 -0.12 -2.53
CA GLY A 251 -4.65 -1.24 -1.86
C GLY A 251 -4.08 -0.87 -0.49
N ASP A 252 -3.50 0.32 -0.36
CA ASP A 252 -2.96 0.84 0.90
C ASP A 252 -4.08 1.15 1.91
N ALA A 253 -5.18 1.76 1.44
CA ALA A 253 -6.36 2.01 2.26
C ALA A 253 -7.00 0.69 2.74
N TYR A 254 -7.06 -0.30 1.86
CA TYR A 254 -7.52 -1.65 2.20
C TYR A 254 -6.61 -2.29 3.29
N ARG A 255 -5.29 -2.23 3.11
CA ARG A 255 -4.30 -2.71 4.10
C ARG A 255 -4.43 -2.03 5.46
N ALA A 256 -4.72 -0.73 5.49
CA ALA A 256 -5.00 -0.03 6.74
C ALA A 256 -6.24 -0.58 7.46
N GLY A 257 -7.32 -0.86 6.73
CA GLY A 257 -8.51 -1.50 7.30
C GLY A 257 -8.25 -2.93 7.82
N LEU A 258 -7.41 -3.70 7.11
CA LEU A 258 -6.94 -5.02 7.58
C LEU A 258 -6.17 -4.89 8.89
N LEU A 259 -5.16 -4.03 8.92
CA LEU A 259 -4.31 -3.79 10.09
C LEU A 259 -5.11 -3.34 11.30
N TYR A 260 -6.09 -2.45 11.11
CA TYR A 260 -7.01 -2.04 12.17
C TYR A 260 -7.84 -3.21 12.68
N GLY A 261 -8.49 -3.99 11.80
CA GLY A 261 -9.27 -5.14 12.24
C GLY A 261 -8.44 -6.18 12.99
N LEU A 262 -7.20 -6.41 12.55
CA LEU A 262 -6.23 -7.29 13.23
C LEU A 262 -5.80 -6.75 14.59
N SER A 263 -5.55 -5.44 14.72
CA SER A 263 -5.19 -4.82 16.01
C SER A 263 -6.32 -4.92 17.04
N GLN A 264 -7.57 -4.98 16.58
CA GLN A 264 -8.75 -5.18 17.43
C GLN A 264 -9.09 -6.66 17.69
N GLY A 265 -8.36 -7.61 17.10
CA GLY A 265 -8.66 -9.04 17.22
C GLY A 265 -10.00 -9.45 16.58
N TRP A 266 -10.45 -8.73 15.55
CA TRP A 266 -11.72 -9.02 14.89
C TRP A 266 -11.66 -10.28 14.01
N ALA A 267 -12.82 -10.90 13.80
CA ALA A 267 -12.97 -11.98 12.83
C ALA A 267 -12.67 -11.49 11.40
N TRP A 268 -12.10 -12.38 10.57
CA TRP A 268 -11.68 -12.07 9.20
C TRP A 268 -12.75 -11.45 8.33
N SER A 269 -14.01 -11.89 8.46
CA SER A 269 -15.13 -11.31 7.71
C SER A 269 -15.34 -9.83 8.02
N ARG A 270 -15.30 -9.43 9.30
CA ARG A 270 -15.42 -8.04 9.75
C ARG A 270 -14.19 -7.22 9.36
N THR A 271 -13.00 -7.79 9.54
CA THR A 271 -11.71 -7.17 9.16
C THR A 271 -11.66 -6.87 7.66
N GLY A 272 -11.99 -7.86 6.81
CA GLY A 272 -12.03 -7.69 5.36
C GLY A 272 -13.09 -6.68 4.90
N ARG A 273 -14.27 -6.69 5.53
CA ARG A 273 -15.32 -5.69 5.23
C ARG A 273 -14.90 -4.26 5.56
N LEU A 274 -14.20 -4.03 6.66
CA LEU A 274 -13.62 -2.70 6.96
C LEU A 274 -12.57 -2.32 5.90
N ALA A 275 -11.69 -3.25 5.54
CA ALA A 275 -10.71 -3.04 4.48
C ALA A 275 -11.38 -2.66 3.15
N ALA A 276 -12.46 -3.33 2.77
CA ALA A 276 -13.24 -3.01 1.57
C ALA A 276 -13.86 -1.60 1.63
N VAL A 277 -14.37 -1.17 2.79
CA VAL A 277 -14.89 0.20 3.00
C VAL A 277 -13.78 1.24 2.80
N MET A 278 -12.59 1.00 3.36
CA MET A 278 -11.48 1.95 3.23
C MET A 278 -11.02 2.09 1.77
N GLY A 279 -10.91 0.97 1.04
CA GLY A 279 -10.63 0.99 -0.40
C GLY A 279 -11.71 1.74 -1.20
N ALA A 280 -12.99 1.54 -0.87
CA ALA A 280 -14.11 2.22 -1.52
C ALA A 280 -14.18 3.71 -1.20
N ILE A 281 -13.81 4.16 0.00
CA ILE A 281 -13.73 5.60 0.27
C ILE A 281 -12.59 6.23 -0.55
N LYS A 282 -11.43 5.56 -0.59
CA LYS A 282 -10.26 6.03 -1.30
C LYS A 282 -10.57 6.23 -2.79
N ILE A 283 -11.20 5.27 -3.45
CA ILE A 283 -11.36 5.30 -4.93
C ILE A 283 -12.16 6.51 -5.43
N GLY A 284 -13.03 7.09 -4.59
CA GLY A 284 -13.78 8.31 -4.89
C GLY A 284 -12.96 9.60 -4.82
N HIS A 285 -11.67 9.54 -4.53
CA HIS A 285 -10.80 10.70 -4.32
C HIS A 285 -9.46 10.55 -5.06
N ARG A 286 -8.95 11.67 -5.60
CA ARG A 286 -7.64 11.75 -6.25
C ARG A 286 -6.49 11.60 -5.24
N GLY A 287 -5.42 10.91 -5.60
CA GLY A 287 -4.24 10.70 -4.75
C GLY A 287 -4.49 9.74 -3.59
N GLY A 288 -3.42 9.22 -2.98
CA GLY A 288 -3.52 8.20 -1.92
C GLY A 288 -4.05 8.71 -0.57
N GLN A 289 -4.12 10.04 -0.37
CA GLN A 289 -4.31 10.65 0.95
C GLN A 289 -5.20 11.91 0.97
N ASN A 290 -6.07 12.11 -0.01
CA ASN A 290 -6.90 13.33 -0.06
C ASN A 290 -8.35 13.12 0.41
N HIS A 291 -8.76 11.88 0.65
CA HIS A 291 -10.06 11.56 1.28
C HIS A 291 -10.00 11.83 2.77
N SER A 292 -11.01 12.51 3.34
CA SER A 292 -11.03 12.86 4.76
C SER A 292 -12.34 12.47 5.46
N PRO A 293 -12.79 11.19 5.34
CA PRO A 293 -13.98 10.75 6.04
C PRO A 293 -13.77 10.81 7.56
N SER A 294 -14.79 11.27 8.28
CA SER A 294 -14.89 11.07 9.71
C SER A 294 -15.11 9.58 10.05
N ARG A 295 -14.75 9.16 11.27
CA ARG A 295 -15.06 7.79 11.75
C ARG A 295 -16.56 7.46 11.65
N ASN A 296 -17.44 8.45 11.80
CA ASN A 296 -18.88 8.25 11.67
C ASN A 296 -19.29 7.98 10.22
N GLU A 297 -18.69 8.65 9.25
CA GLU A 297 -18.93 8.39 7.82
C GLU A 297 -18.42 7.01 7.41
N ILE A 298 -17.25 6.58 7.92
CA ILE A 298 -16.73 5.21 7.73
C ILE A 298 -17.74 4.19 8.28
N ALA A 299 -18.25 4.40 9.50
CA ALA A 299 -19.27 3.54 10.11
C ALA A 299 -20.59 3.52 9.32
N ALA A 300 -21.03 4.68 8.84
CA ALA A 300 -22.25 4.79 8.07
C ALA A 300 -22.14 4.02 6.75
N MET A 301 -21.00 4.13 6.06
CA MET A 301 -20.73 3.38 4.82
C MET A 301 -20.65 1.88 5.10
N TYR A 302 -19.97 1.45 6.16
CA TYR A 302 -19.91 0.04 6.58
C TYR A 302 -21.32 -0.51 6.86
N LYS A 303 -22.14 0.22 7.61
CA LYS A 303 -23.52 -0.17 7.93
C LYS A 303 -24.40 -0.23 6.70
N ALA A 304 -24.28 0.73 5.79
CA ALA A 304 -25.01 0.74 4.53
C ALA A 304 -24.64 -0.45 3.63
N ALA A 305 -23.35 -0.82 3.60
CA ALA A 305 -22.85 -1.91 2.78
C ALA A 305 -23.19 -3.30 3.34
N PHE A 306 -23.14 -3.49 4.66
CA PHE A 306 -23.18 -4.82 5.27
C PHE A 306 -24.31 -5.03 6.29
N GLY A 307 -25.11 -4.01 6.59
CA GLY A 307 -26.21 -4.11 7.56
C GLY A 307 -25.78 -4.26 9.02
N GLU A 308 -24.49 -4.09 9.31
CA GLU A 308 -23.86 -4.31 10.62
C GLU A 308 -23.30 -3.00 11.19
N THR A 309 -23.25 -2.87 12.52
CA THR A 309 -22.64 -1.68 13.15
C THR A 309 -21.14 -1.89 13.30
N LEU A 310 -20.35 -0.93 12.82
CA LEU A 310 -18.88 -1.02 12.84
C LEU A 310 -18.27 -0.70 14.20
N TRP A 311 -18.77 0.32 14.89
CA TRP A 311 -18.31 0.74 16.22
C TRP A 311 -19.32 0.29 17.29
N THR A 312 -18.82 -0.17 18.43
CA THR A 312 -19.64 -0.44 19.62
C THR A 312 -19.56 0.73 20.59
#